data_AF-A0A6L5Q3C1-F1
#
_entry.id   AF-A0A6L5Q3C1-F1
#
_cell.length_a   1.000
_cell.length_b   1.000
_cell.length_c   1.000
_cell.angle_alpha   90.00
_cell.angle_beta   90.00
_cell.angle_gamma   90.00
#
_symmetry.space_group_name_H-M   'P 1'
#
loop_
_entity.id
_entity.type
_entity.pdbx_description
1 polymer ?
#
loop_
_entity_poly.entity_id
_entity_poly.type
_entity_poly.pdbx_seq_one_letter_code
_entity_poly.pdbx_strand_id
1 'polypeptide(L)' 'MDEFNKALENAISAWQKLSEEWEKIEATHSDFLSEKYPFKKDFSEVICDLQEWKNHINNKS' A
#
# COMPACT_ATOMS: atom_id res chain seq x y z
N MET A 1 -10.90 18.62 0.93
CA MET A 1 -9.90 17.65 1.40
C MET A 1 -10.53 16.32 1.79
N ASP A 2 -11.76 16.31 2.30
CA ASP A 2 -12.43 15.09 2.80
C ASP A 2 -12.50 13.95 1.77
N GLU A 3 -12.98 14.21 0.55
CA GLU A 3 -13.05 13.16 -0.48
C GLU A 3 -11.68 12.64 -0.91
N PHE A 4 -10.66 13.50 -0.93
CA PHE A 4 -9.28 13.09 -1.21
C PHE A 4 -8.73 12.22 -0.07
N ASN A 5 -8.91 12.63 1.18
CA ASN A 5 -8.49 11.86 2.35
C ASN A 5 -9.20 10.50 2.41
N LYS A 6 -10.47 10.44 2.05
CA LYS A 6 -11.23 9.20 1.93
C LYS A 6 -10.69 8.30 0.81
N ALA A 7 -10.37 8.86 -0.35
CA ALA A 7 -9.75 8.12 -1.44
C ALA A 7 -8.36 7.58 -1.05
N LEU A 8 -7.56 8.38 -0.34
CA LEU A 8 -6.25 7.98 0.17
C LEU A 8 -6.37 6.85 1.21
N GLU A 9 -7.34 6.94 2.13
CA GLU A 9 -7.60 5.87 3.09
C GLU A 9 -7.99 4.57 2.38
N ASN A 10 -8.88 4.65 1.39
CA ASN A 10 -9.27 3.49 0.60
C ASN A 10 -8.08 2.88 -0.15
N ALA A 11 -7.15 3.70 -0.65
CA ALA A 11 -5.93 3.23 -1.29
C ALA A 11 -5.04 2.47 -0.28
N ILE A 12 -4.84 3.01 0.92
CA ILE A 12 -4.10 2.33 2.00
C ILE A 12 -4.73 0.98 2.32
N SER A 13 -6.06 0.92 2.52
CA SER A 13 -6.75 -0.34 2.81
C SER A 13 -6.67 -1.35 1.67
N ALA A 14 -6.73 -0.91 0.42
CA ALA A 14 -6.58 -1.79 -0.74
C ALA A 14 -5.17 -2.40 -0.81
N TRP A 15 -4.15 -1.62 -0.48
CA TRP A 15 -2.75 -2.07 -0.41
C TRP A 15 -2.52 -3.04 0.73
N GLN A 16 -3.08 -2.78 1.91
CA GLN A 16 -3.06 -3.72 3.04
C GLN A 16 -3.67 -5.07 2.65
N LYS A 17 -4.86 -5.05 2.05
CA LYS A 17 -5.53 -6.28 1.59
C LYS A 17 -4.71 -7.03 0.54
N LEU A 18 -4.08 -6.32 -0.40
CA LEU A 18 -3.23 -6.96 -1.40
C LEU A 18 -2.00 -7.63 -0.77
N SER A 19 -1.40 -7.01 0.25
CA SER A 19 -0.32 -7.63 1.05
C SER A 19 -0.80 -8.92 1.70
N GLU A 20 -1.96 -8.92 2.36
CA GLU A 20 -2.52 -10.11 3.01
C GLU A 20 -2.79 -11.24 2.02
N GLU A 21 -3.32 -10.94 0.83
CA GLU A 21 -3.54 -11.95 -0.21
C GLU A 21 -2.22 -12.49 -0.79
N TRP A 22 -1.20 -11.64 -0.91
CA TRP A 22 0.12 -12.07 -1.32
C TRP A 22 0.73 -13.06 -0.34
N GLU A 23 0.70 -12.76 0.97
CA GLU A 23 1.25 -13.61 2.03
C GLU A 23 0.66 -15.03 2.00
N LYS A 24 -0.63 -15.18 1.67
CA LYS A 24 -1.29 -16.49 1.57
C LYS A 24 -0.73 -17.39 0.48
N ILE A 25 -0.19 -16.80 -0.59
CA ILE A 25 0.30 -17.53 -1.78
C ILE A 25 1.81 -17.40 -1.99
N GLU A 26 2.49 -16.59 -1.18
CA GLU A 26 3.90 -16.23 -1.30
C GLU A 26 4.79 -17.47 -1.45
N ALA A 27 4.62 -18.45 -0.57
CA ALA A 27 5.45 -19.66 -0.53
C ALA A 27 5.49 -20.46 -1.84
N THR A 28 4.51 -20.26 -2.73
CA THR A 28 4.40 -20.97 -4.01
C THR A 28 4.45 -20.06 -5.24
N HIS A 29 4.20 -18.76 -5.09
CA HIS A 29 4.03 -17.83 -6.21
C HIS A 29 4.91 -16.57 -6.15
N SER A 30 5.77 -16.43 -5.13
CA SER A 30 6.58 -15.21 -4.93
C SER A 30 7.44 -14.84 -6.15
N ASP A 31 8.10 -15.80 -6.78
CA ASP A 31 8.93 -15.55 -7.97
C ASP A 31 8.13 -14.95 -9.13
N PHE A 32 6.93 -15.49 -9.39
CA PHE A 32 6.06 -15.01 -10.47
C PHE A 32 5.51 -13.61 -10.17
N LEU A 33 5.03 -13.40 -8.95
CA LEU A 33 4.41 -12.13 -8.56
C LEU A 33 5.45 -11.00 -8.48
N SER A 34 6.70 -11.31 -8.10
CA SER A 34 7.78 -10.33 -7.97
C SER A 34 8.49 -9.98 -9.27
N GLU A 35 8.45 -10.84 -10.31
CA GLU A 35 9.17 -10.66 -11.58
C GLU A 35 8.98 -9.29 -12.23
N LYS A 36 7.76 -8.74 -12.16
CA LYS A 36 7.39 -7.43 -12.73
C LYS A 36 6.72 -6.52 -11.72
N TYR A 37 6.94 -6.78 -10.44
CA TYR A 37 6.41 -5.90 -9.40
C TYR A 37 6.95 -4.48 -9.62
N PRO A 38 6.07 -3.47 -9.77
CA PRO A 38 6.46 -2.19 -10.37
C PRO A 38 7.14 -1.23 -9.38
N PHE A 39 7.15 -1.54 -8.10
CA PHE A 39 7.73 -0.69 -7.07
C PHE A 39 9.07 -1.25 -6.58
N LYS A 40 9.95 -0.36 -6.16
CA LYS A 40 11.19 -0.74 -5.45
C LYS A 40 10.97 -1.03 -3.97
N LYS A 41 9.76 -0.76 -3.48
CA LYS A 41 9.34 -0.85 -2.09
C LYS A 41 8.39 -2.01 -1.89
N ASP A 42 8.53 -2.74 -0.81
CA ASP A 42 7.55 -3.77 -0.46
C ASP A 42 6.18 -3.16 -0.09
N PHE A 43 5.16 -4.00 0.08
CA PHE A 43 3.82 -3.52 0.43
C PHE A 43 3.81 -2.71 1.73
N SER A 44 4.57 -3.13 2.74
CA SER A 44 4.62 -2.47 4.05
C SER A 44 5.24 -1.09 3.95
N GLU A 45 6.33 -0.96 3.18
CA GLU A 45 6.97 0.32 2.90
C GLU A 45 6.06 1.27 2.12
N VAL A 46 5.33 0.78 1.11
CA VAL A 46 4.35 1.61 0.36
C VAL A 46 3.21 2.05 1.27
N ILE A 47 2.67 1.16 2.11
CA ILE A 47 1.61 1.48 3.06
C ILE A 47 2.09 2.55 4.04
N CYS A 48 3.31 2.42 4.57
CA CYS A 48 3.91 3.38 5.49
C CYS A 48 4.05 4.76 4.83
N ASP A 49 4.61 4.83 3.61
CA ASP A 49 4.71 6.08 2.84
C ASP A 49 3.36 6.77 2.66
N LEU A 50 2.31 6.01 2.32
CA LEU A 50 0.97 6.54 2.12
C LEU A 50 0.37 7.08 3.43
N GLN A 51 0.61 6.42 4.56
CA GLN A 51 0.20 6.89 5.89
C GLN A 51 0.96 8.15 6.30
N GLU A 52 2.27 8.21 6.09
CA GLU A 52 3.09 9.39 6.34
C GLU A 52 2.64 10.57 5.48
N TRP A 53 2.36 10.33 4.20
CA TRP A 53 1.83 11.34 3.30
C TRP A 53 0.46 11.86 3.76
N LYS A 54 -0.46 10.97 4.14
CA LYS A 54 -1.75 11.35 4.73
C LYS A 54 -1.57 12.22 5.97
N ASN A 55 -0.67 11.85 6.88
CA ASN A 55 -0.38 12.62 8.08
C ASN A 55 0.21 14.00 7.76
N HIS A 56 1.12 14.08 6.79
CA HIS A 56 1.69 15.34 6.33
C HIS A 56 0.63 16.30 5.78
N ILE A 57 -0.31 15.78 4.98
CA ILE A 57 -1.41 16.55 4.42
C ILE A 57 -2.33 17.08 5.54
N ASN A 58 -2.70 16.24 6.49
CA ASN A 58 -3.61 16.61 7.58
C ASN A 58 -2.97 17.54 8.62
N ASN A 59 -1.66 17.42 8.86
CA ASN A 59 -0.94 18.30 9.79
C ASN A 59 -0.65 19.70 9.20
N LYS A 60 -0.83 19.89 7.89
CA LYS A 60 -0.72 21.18 7.20
C LYS A 60 -2.08 21.82 6.89
N SER A 61 -3.18 21.17 7.27
CA SER A 61 -4.56 21.64 7.03
C SER A 61 -5.11 22.45 8.19
#